data_AF-X1N944-F1
#
_entry.id   AF-X1N944-F1
#
_cell.length_a   1.000
_cell.length_b   1.000
_cell.length_c   1.000
_cell.angle_alpha   90.00
_cell.angle_beta   90.00
_cell.angle_gamma   90.00
#
_symmetry.space_group_name_H-M   'P 1'
#
loop_
_entity.id
_entity.type
_entity.pdbx_description
1 polymer ?
#
loop_
_entity_poly.entity_id
_entity_poly.type
_entity_poly.pdbx_seq_one_letter_code
_entity_poly.pdbx_strand_id
1 'polypeptide(L)'
;MFQDFVKVFKAASLDKLIITDIYDVAGRELKNLKKKVNSKKLIEAIGKKGACYLPKSKIINYLRKNLEGGEVVIIMGAGDIYKLCEELK
;
A
#
# COMPACT_ATOMS: atom_id res chain seq x y z
N MET A 1 -1.69 15.88 5.15
CA MET A 1 -1.44 14.42 5.20
C MET A 1 -1.82 13.69 3.90
N PHE A 2 -3.10 13.62 3.47
CA PHE A 2 -3.46 12.88 2.23
C PHE A 2 -2.74 13.40 0.98
N GLN A 3 -2.76 14.72 0.76
CA GLN A 3 -2.10 15.34 -0.40
C GLN A 3 -0.58 15.13 -0.40
N ASP A 4 0.03 15.05 0.79
CA ASP A 4 1.47 14.79 0.92
C ASP A 4 1.82 13.39 0.41
N PHE A 5 1.01 12.38 0.76
CA PHE A 5 1.17 11.02 0.20
C PHE A 5 1.01 11.01 -1.32
N VAL A 6 -0.01 11.69 -1.85
CA VAL A 6 -0.21 11.79 -3.31
C VAL A 6 1.03 12.41 -3.97
N LYS A 7 1.55 13.51 -3.42
CA LYS A 7 2.73 14.20 -3.94
C LYS A 7 3.97 13.30 -3.94
N VAL A 8 4.25 12.65 -2.82
CA VAL A 8 5.43 11.77 -2.67
C VAL A 8 5.34 10.57 -3.60
N PHE A 9 4.20 9.86 -3.63
CA PHE A 9 4.05 8.67 -4.48
C PHE A 9 3.99 8.97 -5.97
N LYS A 10 3.57 10.18 -6.37
CA LYS A 10 3.70 10.66 -7.75
C LYS A 10 5.17 10.90 -8.13
N ALA A 11 5.92 11.55 -7.25
CA ALA A 11 7.33 11.91 -7.49
C ALA A 11 8.30 10.73 -7.37
N ALA A 12 7.96 9.69 -6.60
CA ALA A 12 8.83 8.55 -6.39
C ALA A 12 9.05 7.73 -7.68
N SER A 13 10.31 7.44 -7.99
CA SER A 13 10.71 6.54 -9.08
C SER A 13 10.50 5.09 -8.65
N LEU A 14 9.29 4.58 -8.87
CA LEU A 14 8.87 3.21 -8.56
C LEU A 14 8.24 2.59 -9.82
N ASP A 15 8.65 1.38 -10.17
CA ASP A 15 8.03 0.59 -11.24
C ASP A 15 6.65 0.08 -10.82
N LYS A 16 6.54 -0.34 -9.56
CA LYS A 16 5.29 -0.81 -8.95
C LYS A 16 5.06 -0.17 -7.58
N LEU A 17 3.85 0.31 -7.35
CA LEU A 17 3.39 0.78 -6.05
C LEU A 17 2.12 0.01 -5.66
N ILE A 18 2.17 -0.70 -4.54
CA ILE A 18 1.02 -1.41 -3.98
C ILE A 18 0.61 -0.70 -2.70
N ILE A 19 -0.58 -0.12 -2.67
CA ILE A 19 -1.18 0.42 -1.45
C ILE A 19 -2.19 -0.60 -0.92
N THR A 20 -2.06 -0.98 0.34
CA THR A 20 -2.94 -1.96 0.96
C THR A 20 -4.01 -1.32 1.85
N ASP A 21 -4.79 -2.13 2.55
CA ASP A 21 -5.81 -1.69 3.49
C ASP A 21 -5.25 -0.70 4.52
N ILE A 22 -6.05 0.30 4.91
CA ILE A 22 -5.66 1.20 6.00
C ILE A 22 -5.65 0.38 7.29
N TYR A 23 -4.51 0.39 7.98
CA TYR A 23 -4.40 -0.26 9.28
C TYR A 23 -5.20 0.53 10.33
N ASP A 24 -6.20 -0.11 10.91
CA ASP A 24 -7.06 0.48 11.93
C ASP A 24 -6.39 0.41 13.31
N VAL A 25 -6.20 1.57 13.94
CA VAL A 25 -5.72 1.64 15.32
C VAL A 25 -6.94 1.74 16.24
N ALA A 26 -7.12 0.73 17.09
CA ALA A 26 -8.18 0.70 18.08
C ALA A 26 -8.22 2.01 18.88
N GLY A 27 -9.41 2.59 19.05
CA GLY A 27 -9.61 3.87 19.74
C GLY A 27 -9.42 5.14 18.89
N ARG A 28 -8.94 5.03 17.63
CA ARG A 28 -8.87 6.16 16.68
C ARG A 28 -9.88 6.06 15.53
N GLU A 29 -10.84 5.15 15.66
CA GLU A 29 -11.81 4.85 14.60
C GLU A 29 -12.91 5.91 14.49
N LEU A 30 -12.61 7.01 13.81
CA LEU A 30 -13.64 7.96 13.38
C LEU A 30 -14.29 7.40 12.11
N LYS A 31 -15.46 6.76 12.24
CA LYS A 31 -16.27 6.21 11.12
C LYS A 31 -16.44 7.20 9.96
N ASN A 32 -16.49 8.50 10.26
CA ASN A 32 -16.60 9.57 9.26
C ASN A 32 -15.31 9.83 8.46
N LEU A 33 -14.13 9.54 9.02
CA LEU A 33 -12.85 9.68 8.33
C LEU A 33 -12.61 8.54 7.32
N LYS A 34 -13.01 7.30 7.66
CA LYS A 34 -12.91 6.12 6.74
C LYS A 34 -13.68 6.31 5.43
N LYS A 35 -14.77 7.08 5.43
CA LYS A 35 -15.51 7.44 4.21
C LYS A 35 -14.79 8.50 3.36
N LYS A 36 -14.06 9.41 4.00
CA LYS A 36 -13.34 10.50 3.30
C LYS A 36 -12.00 10.02 2.75
N VAL A 37 -11.27 9.20 3.49
CA VAL A 37 -9.93 8.71 3.13
C VAL A 37 -9.92 7.18 3.11
N ASN A 38 -9.60 6.60 1.95
CA ASN A 38 -9.35 5.18 1.81
C ASN A 38 -8.24 4.93 0.77
N SER A 39 -7.67 3.73 0.77
CA SER A 39 -6.56 3.35 -0.11
C SER A 39 -6.90 3.44 -1.60
N LYS A 40 -8.15 3.15 -1.98
CA LYS A 40 -8.59 3.25 -3.38
C LYS A 40 -8.59 4.71 -3.88
N LYS A 41 -9.11 5.63 -3.07
CA LYS A 41 -9.06 7.09 -3.35
C LYS A 41 -7.63 7.61 -3.45
N LEU A 42 -6.72 7.07 -2.63
CA LEU A 42 -5.31 7.43 -2.73
C LEU A 42 -4.71 6.99 -4.06
N ILE A 43 -4.98 5.75 -4.50
CA ILE A 43 -4.55 5.25 -5.81
C ILE A 43 -5.13 6.07 -6.97
N GLU A 44 -6.42 6.39 -6.92
CA GLU A 44 -7.08 7.27 -7.90
C GLU A 44 -6.40 8.63 -7.98
N ALA A 45 -6.11 9.25 -6.83
CA ALA A 45 -5.45 10.55 -6.77
C ALA A 45 -3.98 10.52 -7.23
N ILE A 46 -3.27 9.40 -7.01
CA ILE A 46 -1.91 9.16 -7.52
C ILE A 46 -1.93 9.04 -9.05
N GLY A 47 -2.91 8.35 -9.64
CA GLY A 47 -3.12 8.31 -11.10
C GLY A 47 -1.93 7.79 -11.91
N LYS A 48 -1.10 6.91 -11.32
CA LYS A 48 0.13 6.37 -11.94
C LYS A 48 -0.11 4.94 -12.42
N LYS A 49 0.31 4.61 -13.66
CA LYS A 49 0.08 3.30 -14.31
C LYS A 49 0.60 2.10 -13.49
N GLY A 50 1.68 2.28 -12.72
CA GLY A 50 2.26 1.26 -11.85
C GLY A 50 1.67 1.17 -10.45
N ALA A 51 0.73 2.05 -10.08
CA ALA A 51 0.13 2.10 -8.76
C ALA A 51 -1.20 1.34 -8.72
N CYS A 52 -1.37 0.44 -7.75
CA CYS A 52 -2.63 -0.26 -7.55
C CYS A 52 -2.95 -0.47 -6.06
N TYR A 53 -4.25 -0.66 -5.79
CA TYR A 53 -4.71 -1.14 -4.49
C TYR A 53 -4.75 -2.67 -4.50
N LEU A 54 -4.27 -3.28 -3.42
CA LEU A 54 -4.40 -4.72 -3.19
C LEU A 54 -4.70 -5.00 -1.72
N PRO A 55 -5.75 -5.81 -1.41
CA PRO A 55 -6.00 -6.24 -0.03
C PRO A 55 -4.78 -6.95 0.54
N LYS A 56 -4.50 -6.74 1.83
CA LYS A 56 -3.29 -7.26 2.49
C LYS A 56 -3.15 -8.77 2.31
N SER A 57 -4.27 -9.48 2.45
CA SER A 57 -4.35 -10.95 2.29
C SER A 57 -3.97 -11.47 0.90
N LYS A 58 -3.92 -10.61 -0.13
CA LYS A 58 -3.55 -10.99 -1.50
C LYS A 58 -2.10 -10.64 -1.85
N ILE A 59 -1.38 -9.91 -1.01
CA ILE A 59 -0.05 -9.39 -1.34
C ILE A 59 0.96 -10.52 -1.53
N ILE A 60 1.03 -11.49 -0.62
CA ILE A 60 2.01 -12.59 -0.73
C ILE A 60 1.83 -13.37 -2.03
N ASN A 61 0.60 -13.75 -2.36
CA ASN A 61 0.31 -14.47 -3.60
C ASN A 61 0.62 -13.62 -4.85
N TYR A 62 0.40 -12.31 -4.77
CA TYR A 62 0.78 -11.40 -5.85
C TYR A 62 2.31 -11.36 -6.01
N LEU A 63 3.06 -11.16 -4.92
CA LEU A 63 4.52 -11.09 -4.97
C LEU A 63 5.12 -12.40 -5.50
N ARG A 64 4.71 -13.56 -4.98
CA ARG A 64 5.20 -14.87 -5.44
C ARG A 64 4.95 -15.14 -6.92
N LYS A 65 3.89 -14.57 -7.49
CA LYS A 65 3.55 -14.75 -8.91
C LYS A 65 4.29 -13.78 -9.85
N ASN A 66 4.70 -12.62 -9.36
CA ASN A 66 5.21 -11.53 -10.20
C ASN A 66 6.69 -11.20 -9.96
N LEU A 67 7.31 -11.77 -8.92
CA LEU A 67 8.75 -11.63 -8.69
C LEU A 67 9.49 -12.74 -9.42
N GLU A 68 10.48 -12.37 -10.23
CA GLU A 68 11.28 -13.25 -11.06
C GLU A 68 12.75 -13.32 -10.59
N GLY A 69 13.14 -12.45 -9.65
CA GLY A 69 14.49 -12.35 -9.09
C GLY A 69 15.24 -11.15 -9.64
N GLY A 70 15.90 -10.40 -8.75
CA GLY A 70 16.62 -9.17 -9.07
C GLY A 70 15.83 -7.89 -8.75
N GLU A 71 14.57 -7.99 -8.36
CA GLU A 71 13.78 -6.87 -7.88
C GLU A 71 14.10 -6.49 -6.44
N VAL A 72 14.03 -5.20 -6.13
CA VAL A 72 14.10 -4.70 -4.76
C VAL A 72 12.69 -4.43 -4.27
N VAL A 73 12.24 -5.20 -3.27
CA VAL A 73 10.92 -5.04 -2.66
C VAL A 73 11.03 -4.29 -1.34
N ILE A 74 10.34 -3.15 -1.25
CA ILE A 74 10.26 -2.36 -0.01
C ILE A 74 8.87 -2.56 0.59
N ILE A 75 8.82 -3.19 1.77
CA ILE A 75 7.60 -3.30 2.59
C ILE A 75 7.66 -2.21 3.66
N MET A 76 6.74 -1.26 3.60
CA MET A 76 6.74 -0.07 4.46
C MET A 76 5.35 0.17 5.06
N GLY A 77 5.34 0.52 6.35
CA GLY A 77 4.15 0.91 7.08
C GLY A 77 4.28 0.61 8.57
N ALA A 78 3.26 1.01 9.33
CA ALA A 78 3.14 0.68 10.75
C ALA A 78 2.24 -0.54 10.96
N GLY A 79 2.10 -0.97 12.21
CA GLY A 79 1.25 -2.10 12.57
C GLY A 79 1.89 -3.44 12.21
N ASP A 80 1.15 -4.28 11.50
CA ASP A 80 1.50 -5.67 11.25
C ASP A 80 1.98 -5.93 9.80
N ILE A 81 2.32 -4.89 9.04
CA ILE A 81 2.74 -5.01 7.64
C ILE A 81 4.08 -5.76 7.50
N TYR A 82 4.94 -5.69 8.51
CA TYR A 82 6.24 -6.38 8.54
C TYR A 82 6.11 -7.91 8.48
N LYS A 83 4.97 -8.46 8.92
CA LYS A 83 4.69 -9.90 8.88
C LYS A 83 4.70 -10.44 7.45
N LEU A 84 4.42 -9.60 6.45
CA LEU A 84 4.54 -9.97 5.05
C LEU A 84 5.99 -10.35 4.68
N CYS A 85 7.00 -9.73 5.30
CA CYS A 85 8.39 -10.12 5.11
C CYS A 85 8.68 -11.50 5.68
N GLU A 86 8.04 -11.87 6.80
CA GLU A 86 8.20 -13.18 7.42
C GLU A 86 7.52 -14.27 6.58
N GLU A 87 6.35 -13.98 6.00
CA GLU A 87 5.60 -14.90 5.13
C GLU A 87 6.19 -15.07 3.73
N LEU A 88 7.01 -14.12 3.26
CA LEU A 88 7.63 -14.17 1.94
C LEU A 88 8.92 -15.01 1.91
N LYS A 89 9.53 -15.28 3.07
CA LYS A 89 10.66 -16.22 3.19
C LYS A 89 10.25 -17.63 2.77
#